data_AF-A0A4U5TUA1-F1
#
_entry.id   AF-A0A4U5TUA1-F1
#
_cell.length_a   1.000
_cell.length_b   1.000
_cell.length_c   1.000
_cell.angle_alpha   90.00
_cell.angle_beta   90.00
_cell.angle_gamma   90.00
#
_symmetry.space_group_name_H-M   'P 1'
#
loop_
_entity.id
_entity.type
_entity.pdbx_description
1 polymer ?
#
loop_
_entity_poly.entity_id
_entity_poly.type
_entity_poly.pdbx_seq_one_letter_code
_entity_poly.pdbx_strand_id
1 'polypeptide(L)' 'MLTKTKLKEHLDNFPEQFSIDELMEQLIVLEKIEKGKTQSQNDEVLSEAELNEAVNKWFE' A
#
# COMPACT_ATOMS: atom_id res chain seq x y z
N MET A 1 2.86 9.20 -4.46
CA MET A 1 4.23 9.26 -3.90
C MET A 1 4.13 9.52 -2.41
N LEU A 2 4.92 8.82 -1.59
CA LEU A 2 4.97 9.04 -0.14
C LEU A 2 5.53 10.44 0.18
N THR A 3 4.91 11.15 1.11
CA THR A 3 5.36 12.48 1.54
C THR A 3 5.67 12.49 3.02
N LYS A 4 6.56 13.41 3.44
CA LYS A 4 6.91 13.61 4.85
C LYS A 4 5.68 13.92 5.71
N THR A 5 4.70 14.64 5.18
CA THR A 5 3.47 14.97 5.89
C THR A 5 2.64 13.73 6.17
N LYS A 6 2.39 12.88 5.14
CA LYS A 6 1.65 11.63 5.30
C LYS A 6 2.35 10.64 6.23
N LEU A 7 3.68 10.61 6.21
CA LEU A 7 4.47 9.80 7.14
C LEU A 7 4.26 10.26 8.59
N LYS A 8 4.30 11.57 8.85
CA LYS A 8 4.06 12.10 10.20
C LYS A 8 2.65 11.76 10.70
N GLU A 9 1.63 11.95 9.87
CA GLU A 9 0.25 11.57 10.21
C GLU A 9 0.12 10.08 10.57
N HIS A 10 0.89 9.20 9.94
CA HIS A 10 0.92 7.78 10.31
C HIS A 10 1.68 7.52 11.60
N LEU A 11 2.83 8.17 11.80
CA LEU A 11 3.62 8.06 13.03
C LEU A 11 2.86 8.55 14.26
N ASP A 12 1.93 9.49 14.12
CA ASP A 12 1.07 9.95 15.22
C ASP A 12 0.17 8.81 15.77
N ASN A 13 -0.05 7.76 14.98
CA ASN A 13 -0.83 6.58 15.38
C ASN A 13 0.04 5.38 15.79
N PHE A 14 1.38 5.52 15.76
CA PHE A 14 2.27 4.45 16.18
C PHE A 14 2.31 4.32 17.71
N PRO A 15 2.61 3.12 18.21
CA PRO A 15 2.90 2.94 19.63
C PRO A 15 4.14 3.75 20.05
N GLU A 16 4.24 4.08 21.34
CA GLU A 16 5.39 4.80 21.92
C GLU A 16 6.73 4.09 21.68
N GLN A 17 6.69 2.75 21.56
CA GLN A 17 7.83 1.92 21.20
C GLN A 17 7.45 1.03 20.02
N PHE A 18 8.33 1.01 19.02
CA PHE A 18 8.26 0.15 17.86
C PHE A 18 9.68 -0.18 17.41
N SER A 19 9.81 -1.28 16.69
CA SER A 19 11.05 -1.68 16.01
C SER A 19 11.20 -0.99 14.66
N ILE A 20 12.44 -0.90 14.18
CA ILE A 20 12.72 -0.39 12.84
C ILE A 20 12.02 -1.24 11.77
N ASP A 21 11.92 -2.55 11.99
CA ASP A 21 11.27 -3.47 11.05
C ASP A 21 9.77 -3.13 10.89
N GLU A 22 9.06 -2.90 11.99
CA GLU A 22 7.64 -2.50 11.97
C GLU A 22 7.45 -1.16 11.24
N LEU A 23 8.35 -0.19 11.44
CA LEU A 23 8.31 1.08 10.71
C LEU A 23 8.49 0.86 9.20
N MET A 24 9.45 0.01 8.81
CA MET A 24 9.73 -0.28 7.40
C MET A 24 8.54 -0.97 6.71
N GLU A 25 7.89 -1.92 7.37
CA GLU A 25 6.69 -2.59 6.83
C GLU A 25 5.57 -1.59 6.57
N GLN A 26 5.30 -0.69 7.51
CA GLN A 26 4.26 0.33 7.36
C GLN A 26 4.59 1.32 6.24
N LEU A 27 5.86 1.71 6.08
CA LEU A 27 6.30 2.54 4.97
C LEU A 27 6.04 1.88 3.61
N ILE A 28 6.29 0.57 3.49
CA ILE A 28 6.03 -0.20 2.26
C ILE A 28 4.53 -0.22 1.95
N VAL A 29 3.68 -0.44 2.96
CA VAL A 29 2.22 -0.44 2.79
C VAL A 29 1.72 0.93 2.34
N LEU A 30 2.19 2.00 2.98
CA LEU A 30 1.86 3.38 2.62
C LEU A 30 2.23 3.70 1.16
N GLU A 31 3.42 3.29 0.73
CA GLU A 31 3.85 3.48 -0.65
C GLU A 31 2.95 2.74 -1.64
N LYS A 32 2.57 1.48 -1.34
CA LYS A 32 1.65 0.69 -2.17
C LYS A 32 0.27 1.34 -2.28
N ILE A 33 -0.27 1.89 -1.19
CA ILE A 33 -1.56 2.60 -1.20
C ILE A 33 -1.48 3.82 -2.12
N GLU A 34 -0.43 4.62 -1.99
CA GLU A 34 -0.25 5.80 -2.83
C GLU A 34 -0.06 5.45 -4.30
N LYS A 35 0.65 4.36 -4.59
CA LYS A 35 0.74 3.82 -5.94
C LYS A 35 -0.64 3.40 -6.47
N GLY A 36 -1.41 2.64 -5.68
CA GLY A 36 -2.76 2.20 -6.06
C GLY A 36 -3.71 3.36 -6.34
N LYS A 37 -3.62 4.46 -5.58
CA LYS A 37 -4.39 5.69 -5.86
C LYS A 37 -4.02 6.30 -7.20
N THR A 38 -2.73 6.40 -7.51
CA THR A 38 -2.27 6.89 -8.82
C THR A 38 -2.72 5.98 -9.95
N GLN A 39 -2.63 4.66 -9.78
CA GLN A 39 -3.11 3.69 -10.76
C GLN A 39 -4.62 3.86 -11.01
N SER A 40 -5.41 4.02 -9.95
CA SER A 40 -6.85 4.29 -10.07
C SER A 40 -7.16 5.60 -10.79
N GLN A 41 -6.35 6.64 -10.63
CA GLN A 41 -6.52 7.92 -11.34
C GLN A 41 -6.15 7.84 -12.82
N ASN A 42 -5.25 6.90 -13.16
CA ASN A 42 -4.77 6.67 -14.52
C ASN A 42 -5.59 5.59 -15.26
N ASP A 43 -6.68 5.09 -14.68
CA ASP A 43 -7.45 3.95 -15.18
C ASP A 43 -6.60 2.65 -15.36
N GLU A 44 -5.49 2.54 -14.62
CA GLU A 44 -4.65 1.33 -14.56
C GLU A 44 -5.27 0.30 -13.60
N VAL A 45 -6.50 -0.11 -13.89
CA VAL A 45 -7.30 -1.03 -13.08
C VAL A 45 -7.61 -2.32 -13.83
N LEU A 46 -7.87 -3.39 -13.08
CA LEU A 46 -8.30 -4.67 -13.63
C LEU A 46 -9.83 -4.78 -13.53
N SER A 47 -10.44 -5.38 -14.55
CA SER A 47 -11.82 -5.83 -14.47
C SER A 47 -11.94 -7.00 -13.47
N GLU A 48 -13.17 -7.28 -13.04
CA GLU A 48 -13.45 -8.39 -12.14
C GLU A 48 -13.06 -9.75 -12.74
N ALA A 49 -13.20 -9.92 -14.06
CA ALA A 49 -12.78 -11.14 -14.75
C ALA A 49 -11.26 -11.33 -14.72
N GLU A 50 -10.50 -10.27 -15.01
CA GLU A 50 -9.03 -10.29 -14.98
C GLU A 50 -8.50 -10.48 -13.55
N LEU A 51 -9.17 -9.89 -12.55
CA LEU A 51 -8.85 -10.10 -11.14
C LEU A 51 -9.01 -11.58 -10.75
N ASN A 52 -10.14 -12.20 -11.12
CA ASN A 52 -10.38 -13.61 -10.81
C ASN A 52 -9.33 -14.54 -11.44
N GLU A 53 -8.93 -14.28 -12.68
CA GLU A 53 -7.86 -15.05 -13.35
C GLU A 53 -6.51 -14.87 -12.62
N ALA A 54 -6.16 -13.64 -12.25
CA ALA A 54 -4.91 -13.35 -11.55
C ALA A 54 -4.86 -13.99 -10.16
N VAL A 55 -5.96 -13.96 -9.41
CA VAL A 55 -6.07 -14.56 -8.08
C VAL A 55 -5.96 -16.09 -8.15
N ASN A 56 -6.59 -16.72 -9.13
CA ASN A 56 -6.51 -18.18 -9.29
C ASN A 56 -5.07 -18.65 -9.50
N LYS A 57 -4.25 -17.90 -10.24
CA LYS A 57 -2.82 -18.20 -10.46
C LYS A 57 -1.95 -18.16 -9.20
N TRP A 58 -2.42 -17.59 -8.10
CA TRP A 58 -1.66 -17.57 -6.84
C TRP A 58 -1.84 -18.85 -6.02
N PHE A 59 -2.85 -19.66 -6.36
CA PHE A 59 -3.18 -20.90 -5.67
C PHE A 59 -2.83 -22.15 -6.49
N GLU A 60 -2.22 -21.97 -7.68
CA GLU A 60 -1.57 -23.02 -8.47
C GLU A 60 -0.11 -23.20 -8.05
#